data_AF-A0AAQ0RYE6-F1
#
_entry.id   AF-A0AAQ0RYE6-F1
#
_cell.length_a   1.000
_cell.length_b   1.000
_cell.length_c   1.000
_cell.angle_alpha   90.00
_cell.angle_beta   90.00
_cell.angle_gamma   90.00
#
_symmetry.space_group_name_H-M   'P 1'
#
loop_
_entity.id
_entity.type
_entity.pdbx_description
1 polymer ?
#
loop_
_entity_poly.entity_id
_entity_poly.type
_entity_poly.pdbx_seq_one_letter_code
_entity_poly.pdbx_strand_id
1 'polypeptide(L)'
;MVDSYKHKANDMEELKYMNLESIVKGITEVFNNSEVKVQQIIKLTWWDDKKCTDEVIADVIGISELTLRHAREVILKRVAKAVNYV
;
A
#
# COMPACT_ATOMS: atom_id res chain seq x y z
N MET A 1 5.68 9.71 3.19
CA MET A 1 6.04 8.37 3.75
C MET A 1 7.27 7.62 3.13
N VAL A 2 7.92 8.09 2.04
CA VAL A 2 8.93 7.31 1.28
C VAL A 2 10.36 7.27 1.88
N ASP A 3 10.70 8.19 2.77
CA ASP A 3 12.08 8.29 3.28
C ASP A 3 12.31 7.60 4.64
N SER A 4 11.23 7.30 5.37
CA SER A 4 11.29 6.72 6.72
C SER A 4 11.74 5.25 6.77
N TYR A 5 11.75 4.54 5.63
CA TYR A 5 12.27 3.16 5.54
C TYR A 5 13.65 3.06 4.89
N LYS A 6 14.19 4.16 4.35
CA LYS A 6 15.51 4.16 3.69
C LYS A 6 16.67 4.08 4.68
N HIS A 7 16.39 4.39 5.95
CA HIS A 7 17.39 4.44 7.01
C HIS A 7 16.87 3.67 8.23
N LYS A 8 17.67 2.71 8.70
CA LYS A 8 17.43 2.03 9.97
C LYS A 8 17.63 3.04 11.10
N ALA A 9 16.59 3.33 11.88
CA ALA A 9 16.74 4.09 13.12
C ALA A 9 17.63 3.28 14.08
N ASN A 10 18.53 3.93 14.83
CA ASN A 10 19.54 3.27 15.67
C ASN A 10 18.94 2.32 16.72
N ASP A 11 17.67 2.52 17.07
CA ASP A 11 16.88 1.78 18.05
C ASP A 11 15.97 0.69 17.44
N MET A 12 15.92 0.56 16.11
CA MET A 12 15.07 -0.45 15.47
C MET A 12 15.77 -1.81 15.42
N GLU A 13 15.15 -2.82 16.05
CA GLU A 13 15.57 -4.21 15.95
C GLU A 13 15.63 -4.67 14.49
N GLU A 14 16.69 -5.41 14.15
CA GLU A 14 16.98 -5.83 12.77
C GLU A 14 15.84 -6.63 12.12
N LEU A 15 15.20 -7.53 12.88
CA LEU A 15 14.03 -8.27 12.43
C LEU A 15 12.85 -7.36 12.05
N LYS A 16 12.62 -6.28 12.83
CA LYS A 16 11.56 -5.31 12.52
C LYS A 16 11.88 -4.54 11.24
N TYR A 17 13.14 -4.16 11.06
CA TYR A 17 13.59 -3.48 9.85
C TYR A 17 13.45 -4.37 8.60
N MET A 18 13.88 -5.63 8.68
CA MET A 18 13.74 -6.59 7.57
C MET A 18 12.27 -6.86 7.22
N ASN A 19 11.40 -6.98 8.22
CA ASN A 19 9.97 -7.16 7.99
C ASN A 19 9.36 -5.93 7.29
N LEU A 20 9.73 -4.72 7.74
CA LEU A 20 9.28 -3.49 7.10
C LEU A 20 9.80 -3.38 5.66
N GLU A 21 11.07 -3.69 5.42
CA GLU A 21 11.67 -3.69 4.09
C GLU A 21 10.96 -4.67 3.15
N SER A 22 10.65 -5.87 3.63
CA SER A 22 9.89 -6.88 2.89
C SER A 22 8.51 -6.37 2.51
N ILE A 23 7.78 -5.76 3.46
CA ILE A 23 6.47 -5.14 3.21
C ILE A 23 6.57 -4.05 2.13
N VAL A 24 7.52 -3.12 2.26
CA VAL A 24 7.70 -2.04 1.29
C VAL A 24 8.02 -2.59 -0.10
N LYS A 25 8.88 -3.62 -0.19
CA LYS A 25 9.19 -4.31 -1.46
C LYS A 25 7.95 -4.98 -2.06
N GLY A 26 7.17 -5.72 -1.26
CA GLY A 26 5.95 -6.36 -1.72
C GLY A 26 4.89 -5.37 -2.21
N ILE A 27 4.71 -4.24 -1.52
CA ILE A 27 3.80 -3.18 -1.99
C ILE A 27 4.35 -2.57 -3.29
N THR A 28 5.65 -2.33 -3.39
CA THR A 28 6.30 -1.78 -4.62
C THR A 28 6.09 -2.71 -5.82
N GLU A 29 6.27 -4.02 -5.63
CA GLU A 29 6.02 -5.02 -6.67
C GLU A 29 4.56 -5.01 -7.12
N VAL A 30 3.61 -5.04 -6.17
CA VAL A 30 2.19 -4.99 -6.47
C VAL A 30 1.84 -3.70 -7.20
N PHE A 31 2.38 -2.56 -6.79
CA PHE A 31 2.16 -1.27 -7.43
C PHE A 31 2.66 -1.29 -8.90
N ASN A 32 3.90 -1.70 -9.13
CA ASN A 32 4.51 -1.69 -10.46
C ASN A 32 3.82 -2.65 -11.45
N ASN A 33 3.28 -3.76 -10.95
CA ASN A 33 2.60 -4.77 -11.77
C ASN A 33 1.07 -4.57 -11.85
N SER A 34 0.55 -3.45 -11.33
CA SER A 34 -0.88 -3.16 -11.33
C SER A 34 -1.27 -2.16 -12.42
N GLU A 35 -2.53 -2.24 -12.88
CA GLU A 35 -3.13 -1.26 -13.77
C GLU A 35 -3.18 0.14 -13.15
N VAL A 36 -3.23 1.18 -14.00
CA VAL A 36 -3.23 2.59 -13.58
C VAL A 36 -4.29 2.89 -12.50
N LYS A 37 -5.49 2.33 -12.64
CA LYS A 37 -6.58 2.54 -11.66
C LYS A 37 -6.21 1.98 -10.28
N VAL A 38 -5.58 0.80 -10.23
CA VAL A 38 -5.13 0.18 -8.98
C VAL A 38 -3.94 0.94 -8.40
N GLN A 39 -3.01 1.42 -9.23
CA GLN A 39 -1.93 2.30 -8.80
C GLN A 39 -2.47 3.58 -8.14
N GLN A 40 -3.52 4.18 -8.69
CA GLN A 40 -4.17 5.36 -8.11
C GLN A 40 -4.85 5.04 -6.76
N ILE A 41 -5.54 3.90 -6.64
CA ILE A 41 -6.12 3.45 -5.36
C ILE A 41 -5.02 3.29 -4.30
N ILE A 42 -3.90 2.66 -4.67
CA ILE A 42 -2.75 2.47 -3.77
C ILE A 42 -2.20 3.81 -3.30
N LYS A 43 -1.99 4.76 -4.23
CA LYS A 43 -1.49 6.11 -3.92
C LYS A 43 -2.42 6.85 -2.96
N LEU A 44 -3.69 6.98 -3.32
CA LEU A 44 -4.66 7.77 -2.55
C LEU A 44 -5.02 7.14 -1.20
N THR A 45 -4.84 5.82 -1.05
CA THR A 45 -5.15 5.12 0.20
C THR A 45 -3.98 5.11 1.18
N TRP A 46 -2.75 4.86 0.71
CA TRP A 46 -1.62 4.55 1.61
C TRP A 46 -0.36 5.37 1.40
N TRP A 47 -0.19 6.06 0.26
CA TRP A 47 1.08 6.72 -0.09
C TRP A 47 1.02 8.24 -0.07
N ASP A 48 -0.13 8.81 -0.40
CA ASP A 48 -0.36 10.24 -0.27
C ASP A 48 -0.49 10.58 1.22
N ASP A 49 0.22 11.60 1.68
CA ASP A 49 0.14 12.05 3.08
C ASP A 49 -1.21 12.77 3.36
N LYS A 50 -2.00 13.04 2.30
CA LYS A 50 -3.37 13.52 2.41
C LYS A 50 -4.29 12.40 2.92
N LYS A 51 -4.84 12.60 4.11
CA LYS A 51 -5.88 11.74 4.67
C LYS A 51 -7.22 11.97 3.95
N CYS A 52 -7.36 11.38 2.77
CA CYS A 52 -8.62 11.38 2.02
C CYS A 52 -9.62 10.38 2.64
N THR A 53 -10.89 10.75 2.69
CA THR A 53 -11.95 9.83 3.10
C THR A 53 -12.26 8.83 1.99
N ASP A 54 -12.88 7.70 2.35
CA ASP A 54 -13.29 6.68 1.38
C ASP A 54 -14.23 7.24 0.31
N GLU A 55 -15.16 8.12 0.70
CA GLU A 55 -16.03 8.85 -0.23
C GLU A 55 -15.23 9.64 -1.26
N VAL A 56 -14.25 10.44 -0.83
CA VAL A 56 -13.42 11.27 -1.72
C VAL A 56 -12.60 10.40 -2.67
N ILE A 57 -12.01 9.31 -2.16
CA ILE A 57 -11.22 8.40 -2.98
C ILE A 57 -12.13 7.69 -4.00
N ALA A 58 -13.30 7.23 -3.58
CA ALA A 58 -14.27 6.56 -4.43
C ALA A 58 -14.74 7.49 -5.57
N ASP A 59 -15.03 8.76 -5.25
CA ASP A 59 -15.42 9.80 -6.20
C ASP A 59 -14.30 10.08 -7.23
N VAL A 60 -13.06 10.33 -6.76
CA VAL A 60 -11.90 10.58 -7.63
C VAL A 60 -11.61 9.41 -8.58
N ILE A 61 -11.81 8.18 -8.12
CA ILE A 61 -11.57 6.96 -8.90
C ILE A 61 -12.79 6.62 -9.80
N GLY A 62 -13.94 7.24 -9.57
CA GLY A 62 -15.20 6.97 -10.27
C GLY A 62 -15.73 5.57 -9.99
N ILE A 63 -15.76 5.15 -8.72
CA ILE A 63 -16.30 3.86 -8.26
C ILE A 63 -17.15 4.04 -7.00
N SER A 64 -17.92 3.02 -6.62
CA SER A 64 -18.59 3.03 -5.32
C SER A 64 -17.60 2.79 -4.17
N GLU A 65 -17.91 3.26 -2.96
CA GLU A 65 -17.14 2.94 -1.76
C GLU A 65 -17.03 1.43 -1.51
N LEU A 66 -18.10 0.67 -1.81
CA LEU A 66 -18.09 -0.78 -1.67
C LEU A 66 -17.05 -1.41 -2.62
N THR A 67 -17.02 -0.94 -3.87
CA THR A 67 -16.02 -1.37 -4.87
C THR A 67 -14.61 -0.98 -4.43
N LEU A 68 -14.42 0.22 -3.85
CA LEU A 68 -13.14 0.67 -3.31
C LEU A 68 -12.65 -0.25 -2.17
N ARG A 69 -13.54 -0.59 -1.22
CA ARG A 69 -13.22 -1.51 -0.12
C ARG A 69 -12.80 -2.88 -0.64
N HIS A 70 -13.55 -3.43 -1.59
CA HIS A 70 -13.20 -4.70 -2.21
C HIS A 70 -11.85 -4.64 -2.94
N ALA A 71 -11.58 -3.57 -3.70
CA ALA A 71 -10.31 -3.37 -4.38
C ALA A 71 -9.14 -3.34 -3.39
N ARG A 72 -9.28 -2.64 -2.26
CA ARG A 72 -8.26 -2.60 -1.20
C ARG A 72 -7.99 -3.96 -0.59
N GLU A 73 -9.03 -4.74 -0.32
CA GLU A 73 -8.87 -6.12 0.18
C GLU A 73 -8.08 -6.99 -0.81
N VAL A 74 -8.42 -6.91 -2.10
CA VAL A 74 -7.70 -7.65 -3.15
C VAL A 74 -6.24 -7.20 -3.24
N ILE A 75 -5.96 -5.90 -3.14
CA ILE A 75 -4.59 -5.37 -3.13
C ILE A 75 -3.82 -5.90 -1.92
N LEU A 76 -4.40 -5.85 -0.71
CA LEU A 76 -3.75 -6.35 0.50
C LEU A 76 -3.46 -7.86 0.42
N LYS A 77 -4.37 -8.66 -0.16
CA LYS A 77 -4.11 -10.08 -0.43
C LYS A 77 -2.93 -10.29 -1.39
N ARG A 78 -2.81 -9.46 -2.43
CA ARG A 78 -1.66 -9.51 -3.35
C ARG A 78 -0.36 -9.13 -2.65
N VAL A 79 -0.38 -8.11 -1.79
CA VAL A 79 0.78 -7.71 -0.98
C VAL A 79 1.18 -8.84 -0.04
N ALA A 80 0.24 -9.42 0.71
CA ALA A 80 0.49 -10.54 1.61
C ALA A 80 1.15 -11.72 0.88
N LYS A 81 0.65 -12.05 -0.31
CA LYS A 81 1.26 -13.07 -1.17
C LYS A 81 2.69 -12.70 -1.60
N ALA A 82 2.94 -11.45 -1.99
CA ALA A 82 4.26 -10.98 -2.43
C ALA A 82 5.31 -11.04 -1.29
N VAL A 83 4.88 -10.92 -0.04
CA VAL A 83 5.77 -10.97 1.13
C VAL A 83 5.79 -12.34 1.82
N ASN A 84 5.17 -13.36 1.24
CA ASN A 84 4.99 -14.70 1.83
C ASN A 84 4.36 -14.65 3.23
N TYR A 85 3.46 -13.70 3.47
CA TYR A 85 2.67 -13.61 4.69
C TYR A 85 1.49 -14.58 4.54
N VAL A 86 1.54 -15.70 5.28
CA VAL A 86 0.53 -16.77 5.30
C VAL A 86 -0.63 -16.38 6.19
#